data_AF-A0AAW0MAI8-F1
#
_entry.id   AF-A0AAW0MAI8-F1
#
_cell.length_a   1.000
_cell.length_b   1.000
_cell.length_c   1.000
_cell.angle_alpha   90.00
_cell.angle_beta   90.00
_cell.angle_gamma   90.00
#
_symmetry.space_group_name_H-M   'P 1'
#
loop_
_entity.id
_entity.type
_entity.pdbx_description
1 polymer ?
#
loop_
_entity_poly.entity_id
_entity_poly.type
_entity_poly.pdbx_seq_one_letter_code
_entity_poly.pdbx_strand_id
1 'polypeptide(L)'
;MARGLTFTTVGLTVLIALVLVHPTCCATTAMVNHTCSASSCGNIHNISFPFRLKTDPENCGDFSFELSCENNRTVLYISSGKYYVQEISYNNYTIRIVDLGIH
;
A
#
# COMPACT_ATOMS: atom_id res chain seq x y z
N MET A 1 -23.14 5.91 45.47
CA MET A 1 -23.21 7.40 45.48
C MET A 1 -22.58 7.92 44.20
N ALA A 2 -23.39 8.21 43.18
CA ALA A 2 -22.91 8.88 41.96
C ALA A 2 -23.25 10.36 42.09
N ARG A 3 -22.24 11.23 42.21
CA ARG A 3 -22.45 12.68 42.23
C ARG A 3 -22.72 13.10 40.78
N GLY A 4 -23.99 13.31 40.44
CA GLY A 4 -24.36 13.93 39.18
C GLY A 4 -23.76 15.33 39.11
N LEU A 5 -22.92 15.60 38.11
CA LEU A 5 -22.45 16.95 37.83
C LEU A 5 -23.64 17.76 37.29
N THR A 6 -24.16 18.70 38.07
CA THR A 6 -25.09 19.72 37.57
C THR A 6 -24.27 20.75 36.80
N PHE A 7 -24.18 20.60 35.49
CA PHE A 7 -23.55 21.59 34.63
C PHE A 7 -24.46 22.80 34.50
N THR A 8 -24.01 23.94 35.03
CA THR A 8 -24.70 25.22 34.84
C THR A 8 -24.64 25.62 33.36
N THR A 9 -25.53 26.49 32.91
CA THR A 9 -25.52 27.05 31.55
C THR A 9 -24.14 27.56 31.13
N VAL A 10 -23.38 28.13 32.07
CA VAL A 10 -21.99 28.58 31.88
C VAL A 10 -21.02 27.40 31.70
N GLY A 11 -21.18 26.32 32.47
CA GLY A 11 -20.39 25.09 32.28
C GLY A 11 -20.66 24.44 30.93
N LEU A 12 -21.91 24.50 30.46
CA LEU A 12 -22.34 23.95 29.18
C LEU A 12 -21.78 24.76 28.00
N THR A 13 -21.75 26.10 28.09
CA THR A 13 -21.15 26.96 27.06
C THR A 13 -19.63 26.79 26.97
N VAL A 14 -18.94 26.62 28.10
CA VAL A 14 -17.48 26.36 28.12
C VAL A 14 -17.13 25.02 27.49
N LEU A 15 -17.92 23.97 27.76
CA LEU A 15 -17.73 22.65 27.15
C LEU A 15 -17.95 22.69 25.63
N ILE A 16 -18.99 23.38 25.17
CA ILE A 16 -19.26 23.58 23.74
C ILE A 16 -18.11 24.35 23.09
N ALA A 17 -17.64 25.44 23.69
CA ALA A 17 -16.50 26.21 23.19
C ALA A 17 -15.22 25.36 23.13
N LEU A 18 -14.93 24.53 24.15
CA LEU A 18 -13.80 23.61 24.10
C LEU A 18 -13.92 22.60 22.96
N VAL A 19 -15.11 22.02 22.74
CA VAL A 19 -15.34 21.07 21.63
C VAL A 19 -15.18 21.74 20.26
N LEU A 20 -15.65 22.98 20.09
CA LEU A 20 -15.49 23.74 18.84
C LEU A 20 -14.05 24.24 18.62
N VAL A 21 -13.27 24.45 19.70
CA VAL A 21 -11.89 24.95 19.65
C VAL A 21 -10.86 23.82 19.48
N HIS A 22 -11.25 22.54 19.64
CA HIS A 22 -10.39 21.45 19.16
C HIS A 22 -10.32 21.56 17.64
N PRO A 23 -9.16 21.91 17.07
CA PRO A 23 -9.00 21.78 15.64
C PRO A 23 -9.12 20.28 15.39
N THR A 24 -10.16 19.86 14.67
CA THR A 24 -10.14 18.57 13.98
C THR A 24 -8.98 18.67 13.01
N CYS A 25 -7.80 18.31 13.53
CA CYS A 25 -6.53 18.34 12.85
C CYS A 25 -6.70 17.53 11.58
N CYS A 26 -6.62 18.23 10.46
CA CYS A 26 -6.39 17.72 9.12
C CYS A 26 -6.87 16.28 8.89
N ALA A 27 -8.17 16.08 8.83
CA ALA A 27 -8.73 14.94 8.12
C ALA A 27 -9.43 15.43 6.84
N THR A 28 -8.76 16.31 6.08
CA THR A 28 -8.88 16.21 4.63
C THR A 28 -8.11 14.96 4.27
N THR A 29 -8.71 13.78 4.48
CA THR A 29 -8.38 12.64 3.64
C THR A 29 -8.72 13.12 2.25
N ALA A 30 -7.73 13.69 1.56
CA ALA A 30 -7.73 13.68 0.12
C ALA A 30 -7.94 12.21 -0.18
N MET A 31 -9.16 11.87 -0.58
CA MET A 31 -9.46 10.61 -1.21
C MET A 31 -8.78 10.71 -2.56
N VAL A 32 -7.44 10.73 -2.56
CA VAL A 32 -6.68 10.32 -3.70
C VAL A 32 -7.17 8.89 -3.83
N ASN A 33 -8.08 8.67 -4.77
CA ASN A 33 -8.29 7.36 -5.33
C ASN A 33 -6.91 6.93 -5.78
N HIS A 34 -6.14 6.30 -4.88
CA HIS A 34 -4.85 5.72 -5.15
C HIS A 34 -5.13 4.46 -5.98
N THR A 35 -5.70 4.66 -7.16
CA THR A 35 -5.78 3.64 -8.19
C THR A 35 -4.35 3.41 -8.62
N CYS A 36 -3.72 2.40 -8.02
CA CYS A 36 -2.43 1.91 -8.45
C CYS A 36 -2.57 1.46 -9.90
N SER A 37 -1.97 2.23 -10.80
CA SER A 37 -1.90 1.84 -12.21
C SER A 37 -1.00 0.62 -12.30
N ALA A 38 -1.37 -0.34 -13.15
CA ALA A 38 -0.55 -1.51 -13.34
C ALA A 38 0.78 -1.11 -14.01
N SER A 39 1.88 -1.56 -13.44
CA SER A 39 3.23 -1.32 -13.93
C SER A 39 3.62 -2.37 -14.97
N SER A 40 4.77 -2.18 -15.62
CA SER A 40 5.30 -3.12 -16.62
C SER A 40 6.82 -3.07 -16.65
N CYS A 41 7.45 -4.21 -16.94
CA CYS A 41 8.90 -4.30 -17.13
C CYS A 41 9.21 -5.43 -18.12
N GLY A 42 10.00 -5.12 -19.16
CA GLY A 42 10.33 -6.10 -20.19
C GLY A 42 9.09 -6.72 -20.82
N ASN A 43 9.03 -8.05 -20.78
CA ASN A 43 7.93 -8.84 -21.35
C ASN A 43 6.78 -9.10 -20.34
N ILE A 44 6.92 -8.62 -19.10
CA ILE A 44 5.88 -8.75 -18.07
C ILE A 44 5.10 -7.43 -18.03
N HIS A 45 3.89 -7.49 -18.55
CA HIS A 45 2.94 -6.38 -18.55
C HIS A 45 1.91 -6.55 -17.43
N ASN A 46 1.23 -5.46 -17.08
CA ASN A 46 0.14 -5.46 -16.11
C ASN A 46 0.54 -6.05 -14.74
N ILE A 47 1.67 -5.61 -14.20
CA ILE A 47 2.11 -5.90 -12.83
C ILE A 47 1.25 -5.07 -11.88
N SER A 48 0.49 -5.75 -11.03
CA SER A 48 -0.52 -5.15 -10.15
C SER A 48 -0.66 -6.03 -8.91
N PHE A 49 -1.43 -5.53 -7.92
CA PHE A 49 -1.65 -6.22 -6.67
C PHE A 49 -1.98 -7.72 -6.88
N PRO A 50 -1.32 -8.64 -6.16
CA PRO A 50 -0.42 -8.39 -5.02
C PRO A 50 1.02 -8.02 -5.42
N PHE A 51 1.43 -8.28 -6.66
CA PHE A 51 2.79 -8.00 -7.12
C PHE A 51 3.03 -6.49 -7.28
N ARG A 52 4.27 -6.07 -7.06
CA ARG A 52 4.74 -4.69 -7.29
C ARG A 52 6.15 -4.68 -7.85
N LEU A 53 6.51 -3.62 -8.56
CA LEU A 53 7.90 -3.28 -8.80
C LEU A 53 8.47 -2.49 -7.61
N LYS A 54 9.77 -2.58 -7.38
CA LYS A 54 10.50 -1.70 -6.44
C LYS A 54 10.29 -0.21 -6.70
N THR A 55 10.04 0.15 -7.96
CA THR A 55 9.80 1.52 -8.39
C THR A 55 8.35 1.98 -8.21
N ASP A 56 7.44 1.07 -7.85
CA ASP A 56 6.04 1.43 -7.62
C ASP A 56 5.89 2.24 -6.33
N PRO A 57 4.86 3.11 -6.23
CA PRO A 57 4.57 3.85 -5.00
C PRO A 57 4.44 2.93 -3.78
N GLU A 58 4.82 3.39 -2.59
CA GLU A 58 4.79 2.59 -1.36
C GLU A 58 3.40 2.02 -1.06
N ASN A 59 2.34 2.76 -1.40
CA ASN A 59 0.95 2.38 -1.21
C ASN A 59 0.41 1.42 -2.29
N CYS A 60 1.26 0.88 -3.18
CA CYS A 60 0.86 0.02 -4.29
C CYS A 60 1.48 -1.38 -4.21
N GLY A 61 0.61 -2.40 -4.31
CA GLY A 61 0.99 -3.80 -4.18
C GLY A 61 1.42 -4.17 -2.76
N ASP A 62 1.94 -5.38 -2.61
CA ASP A 62 2.39 -5.93 -1.34
C ASP A 62 3.92 -6.10 -1.36
N PHE A 63 4.60 -5.59 -0.33
CA PHE A 63 6.05 -5.67 -0.21
C PHE A 63 6.59 -7.11 -0.15
N SER A 64 5.76 -8.07 0.25
CA SER A 64 6.11 -9.50 0.26
C SER A 64 6.21 -10.09 -1.15
N PHE A 65 5.61 -9.44 -2.15
CA PHE A 65 5.58 -9.86 -3.56
C PHE A 65 6.30 -8.85 -4.46
N GLU A 66 7.39 -8.27 -3.95
CA GLU A 66 8.18 -7.26 -4.64
C GLU A 66 9.08 -7.86 -5.73
N LEU A 67 9.06 -7.23 -6.91
CA LEU A 67 9.83 -7.57 -8.09
C LEU A 67 10.80 -6.43 -8.44
N SER A 68 11.97 -6.78 -8.96
CA SER A 68 12.93 -5.82 -9.51
C SER A 68 12.81 -5.75 -11.04
N CYS A 69 13.11 -4.60 -11.63
CA CYS A 69 13.27 -4.44 -13.07
C CYS A 69 14.74 -4.14 -13.38
N GLU A 70 15.46 -5.08 -13.97
CA GLU A 70 16.89 -4.97 -14.24
C GLU A 70 17.17 -5.24 -15.72
N ASN A 71 17.84 -4.31 -16.41
CA ASN A 71 18.14 -4.42 -17.83
C ASN A 71 16.92 -4.80 -18.68
N ASN A 72 15.78 -4.14 -18.40
CA ASN A 72 14.49 -4.41 -19.03
C ASN A 72 13.99 -5.86 -18.85
N ARG A 73 14.32 -6.49 -17.72
CA ARG A 73 13.88 -7.83 -17.35
C ARG A 73 13.36 -7.87 -15.91
N THR A 74 12.20 -8.48 -15.72
CA THR A 74 11.58 -8.64 -14.40
C THR A 74 12.30 -9.76 -13.64
N VAL A 75 12.75 -9.44 -12.43
CA VAL A 75 13.54 -10.30 -11.57
C VAL A 75 12.82 -10.48 -10.24
N LEU A 76 12.73 -11.72 -9.78
CA LEU A 76 12.30 -12.07 -8.43
C LEU A 76 13.53 -12.49 -7.62
N TYR A 77 13.67 -11.96 -6.42
CA TYR A 77 14.68 -12.36 -5.46
C TYR A 77 14.03 -13.21 -4.37
N ILE A 78 14.49 -14.45 -4.21
CA ILE A 78 14.05 -15.33 -3.13
C ILE A 78 15.31 -15.75 -2.37
N SER A 79 15.40 -15.38 -1.09
CA SER A 79 16.60 -15.56 -0.28
C SER A 79 17.82 -14.93 -0.96
N SER A 80 18.86 -15.71 -1.28
CA SER A 80 20.04 -15.29 -2.04
C SER A 80 19.96 -15.62 -3.54
N GLY A 81 18.85 -16.22 -3.98
CA GLY A 81 18.61 -16.60 -5.36
C GLY A 81 18.05 -15.45 -6.18
N LYS A 82 18.44 -15.41 -7.46
CA LYS A 82 17.95 -14.47 -8.45
C LYS A 82 17.25 -15.25 -9.55
N TYR A 83 16.01 -14.90 -9.86
CA TYR A 83 15.18 -15.62 -10.81
C TYR A 83 14.55 -14.67 -11.82
N TYR A 84 14.52 -15.08 -13.09
CA TYR A 84 13.78 -14.32 -14.10
C TYR A 84 12.31 -14.69 -14.09
N VAL A 85 11.45 -13.69 -14.03
CA VAL A 85 10.00 -13.89 -14.15
C VAL A 85 9.66 -14.11 -15.61
N GLN A 86 8.99 -15.23 -15.90
CA GLN A 86 8.53 -15.58 -17.23
C GLN A 86 7.05 -15.21 -17.42
N GLU A 87 6.23 -15.38 -16.37
CA GLU A 87 4.80 -15.16 -16.44
C GLU A 87 4.20 -14.88 -15.06
N ILE A 88 3.19 -14.01 -15.01
CA ILE A 88 2.33 -13.79 -13.84
C ILE A 88 0.90 -14.14 -14.26
N SER A 89 0.29 -15.12 -13.61
CA SER A 89 -1.09 -15.53 -13.88
C SER A 89 -1.99 -15.13 -12.72
N TYR A 90 -2.79 -14.08 -12.91
CA TYR A 90 -3.76 -13.62 -11.90
C TYR A 90 -4.94 -14.56 -11.74
N ASN A 91 -5.35 -15.27 -12.79
CA ASN A 91 -6.44 -16.24 -12.71
C ASN A 91 -6.09 -17.45 -11.84
N ASN A 92 -4.83 -17.88 -11.89
CA ASN A 92 -4.35 -19.05 -11.15
C ASN A 92 -3.57 -18.66 -9.88
N TYR A 93 -3.35 -17.37 -9.64
CA TYR A 93 -2.53 -16.84 -8.54
C TYR A 93 -1.12 -17.44 -8.50
N THR A 94 -0.50 -17.64 -9.67
CA THR A 94 0.84 -18.23 -9.80
C THR A 94 1.81 -17.30 -10.50
N ILE A 95 3.10 -17.39 -10.11
CA ILE A 95 4.21 -16.77 -10.83
C ILE A 95 5.13 -17.87 -11.37
N ARG A 96 5.49 -17.80 -12.66
CA ARG A 96 6.44 -18.73 -13.28
C ARG A 96 7.80 -18.06 -13.40
N ILE A 97 8.82 -18.73 -12.87
CA ILE A 97 10.19 -18.22 -12.83
C ILE A 97 11.17 -19.20 -13.48
N VAL A 98 12.31 -18.67 -13.91
CA VAL A 98 13.43 -19.42 -14.47
C VAL A 98 14.67 -19.12 -13.64
N ASP A 99 15.35 -20.17 -13.20
CA ASP A 99 16.61 -20.09 -12.45
C ASP A 99 17.77 -19.65 -13.35
N LEU A 100 18.68 -18.84 -12.81
CA LEU A 100 19.87 -18.36 -13.53
C LEU A 100 21.08 -19.31 -13.43
N GLY A 101 20.96 -20.36 -12.62
CA GLY A 101 22.04 -21.20 -12.12
C GLY A 101 22.14 -22.59 -12.76
N ILE A 102 22.05 -22.67 -14.10
CA ILE A 102 22.66 -23.78 -14.84
C ILE A 102 23.42 -23.24 -16.07
N HIS A 103 24.67 -22.84 -15.86
CA HIS A 103 25.75 -23.03 -16.84
C HIS A 103 27.05 -23.32 -16.07
#